data_AF-A0A356E6J3-F1
#
_entry.id   AF-A0A356E6J3-F1
#
_cell.length_a   1.000
_cell.length_b   1.000
_cell.length_c   1.000
_cell.angle_alpha   90.00
_cell.angle_beta   90.00
_cell.angle_gamma   90.00
#
_symmetry.space_group_name_H-M   'P 1'
#
loop_
_entity.id
_entity.type
_entity.pdbx_description
1 polymer ?
#
loop_
_entity_poly.entity_id
_entity_poly.type
_entity_poly.pdbx_seq_one_letter_code
_entity_poly.pdbx_strand_id
1 'polypeptide(L)'
;FGKLAVMFPMIISVEEVRELKSVIEVLKQELRNEGKAFDNNIQIGVMVETPSAAVNAKFLAKEVDFFSIGTNDLTQYTLAVDRGNELISHLYNPMSPSVLGLIKQVIDASHAEGKWTGMCGELAGDERATVLLLGMGLDEFSMSAISVPRIKKLIRNVNYRDAQELANKALQQPTAAEIESLVDNFLAEKALN
;
A
#
# COMPACT_ATOMS: atom_id res chain seq x y z
N PHE A 1 2.26 8.37 -26.44
CA PHE A 1 1.66 7.07 -26.07
C PHE A 1 2.63 6.31 -25.19
N GLY A 2 2.14 5.59 -24.17
CA GLY A 2 2.96 4.86 -23.20
C GLY A 2 2.10 3.90 -22.36
N LYS A 3 2.72 3.15 -21.46
CA LYS A 3 2.02 2.26 -20.52
C LYS A 3 1.39 3.09 -19.42
N LEU A 4 0.06 3.02 -19.29
CA LEU A 4 -0.71 3.69 -18.26
C LEU A 4 -1.54 2.66 -17.51
N ALA A 5 -1.87 3.01 -16.27
CA ALA A 5 -2.84 2.30 -15.44
C ALA A 5 -3.81 3.32 -14.86
N VAL A 6 -5.05 2.90 -14.63
CA VAL A 6 -6.08 3.70 -13.96
C VAL A 6 -6.19 3.21 -12.53
N MET A 7 -6.24 4.13 -11.57
CA MET A 7 -6.40 3.80 -10.17
C MET A 7 -7.47 4.68 -9.54
N PHE A 8 -8.44 4.07 -8.86
CA PHE A 8 -9.53 4.79 -8.22
C PHE A 8 -9.24 5.05 -6.74
N PRO A 9 -9.37 6.30 -6.26
CA PRO A 9 -9.26 6.64 -4.85
C PRO A 9 -10.57 6.36 -4.10
N MET A 10 -10.50 6.36 -2.77
CA MET A 10 -11.61 6.38 -1.82
C MET A 10 -12.60 5.22 -1.96
N ILE A 11 -12.15 4.09 -2.51
CA ILE A 11 -12.96 2.88 -2.62
C ILE A 11 -13.26 2.33 -1.22
N ILE A 12 -14.52 1.99 -0.97
CA ILE A 12 -14.97 1.34 0.26
C ILE A 12 -15.66 -0.01 0.00
N SER A 13 -16.06 -0.29 -1.25
CA SER A 13 -16.93 -1.42 -1.58
C SER A 13 -16.62 -2.04 -2.94
N VAL A 14 -17.10 -3.27 -3.17
CA VAL A 14 -16.95 -3.97 -4.46
C VAL A 14 -17.92 -3.40 -5.49
N GLU A 15 -19.07 -2.93 -5.02
CA GLU A 15 -20.13 -2.30 -5.79
C GLU A 15 -19.60 -1.08 -6.56
N GLU A 16 -18.87 -0.19 -5.88
CA GLU A 16 -18.22 0.97 -6.51
C GLU A 16 -17.25 0.55 -7.62
N VAL A 17 -16.42 -0.46 -7.36
CA VAL A 17 -15.46 -0.96 -8.37
C VAL A 17 -16.20 -1.47 -9.61
N ARG A 18 -17.30 -2.21 -9.44
CA ARG A 18 -18.09 -2.72 -10.56
C ARG A 18 -18.78 -1.60 -11.33
N GLU A 19 -19.32 -0.60 -10.65
CA GLU A 19 -19.90 0.58 -11.28
C GLU A 19 -18.86 1.34 -12.10
N LEU A 20 -17.69 1.61 -11.52
CA LEU A 20 -16.58 2.28 -12.20
C LEU A 20 -16.06 1.51 -13.41
N LYS A 21 -15.96 0.18 -13.33
CA LYS A 21 -15.61 -0.67 -14.47
C LYS A 21 -16.66 -0.62 -15.58
N SER A 22 -17.95 -0.56 -15.23
CA SER A 22 -19.02 -0.37 -16.21
C SER A 22 -18.86 0.95 -16.96
N VAL A 23 -18.57 2.05 -16.25
CA VAL A 23 -18.29 3.35 -16.86
C VAL A 23 -17.08 3.29 -17.79
N ILE A 24 -15.99 2.63 -17.37
CA ILE A 24 -14.81 2.43 -18.24
C ILE A 24 -15.19 1.72 -19.54
N GLU A 25 -16.01 0.67 -19.50
CA GLU A 25 -16.39 -0.06 -20.72
C GLU A 25 -17.26 0.77 -21.67
N VAL A 26 -18.13 1.63 -21.13
CA VAL A 26 -18.87 2.63 -21.94
C VAL A 26 -17.90 3.58 -22.64
N LEU A 27 -16.95 4.17 -21.91
CA LEU A 27 -15.96 5.11 -22.46
C LEU A 27 -15.06 4.44 -23.52
N LYS A 28 -14.63 3.20 -23.27
CA LYS A 28 -13.89 2.41 -24.27
C LYS A 28 -14.70 2.24 -25.55
N GLN A 29 -16.01 2.00 -25.46
CA GLN A 29 -16.87 1.86 -26.63
C GLN A 29 -17.05 3.17 -27.38
N GLU A 30 -17.19 4.30 -26.69
CA GLU A 30 -17.25 5.62 -27.32
C GLU A 30 -15.96 5.92 -28.11
N LEU A 31 -14.79 5.68 -27.51
CA LEU A 31 -13.51 5.84 -28.20
C LEU A 31 -13.39 4.93 -29.43
N ARG A 32 -13.89 3.69 -29.35
CA ARG A 32 -13.95 2.78 -30.50
C ARG A 32 -14.84 3.36 -31.62
N ASN A 33 -16.01 3.89 -31.28
CA ASN A 33 -16.95 4.48 -32.24
C ASN A 33 -16.37 5.74 -32.91
N GLU A 34 -15.58 6.52 -32.17
CA GLU A 34 -14.88 7.71 -32.68
C GLU A 34 -13.59 7.39 -33.45
N GLY A 35 -13.19 6.12 -33.53
CA GLY A 35 -11.92 5.71 -34.17
C GLY A 35 -10.67 6.17 -33.42
N LYS A 36 -10.77 6.43 -32.11
CA LYS A 36 -9.65 6.86 -31.27
C LYS A 36 -8.96 5.67 -30.62
N ALA A 37 -7.65 5.55 -30.82
CA ALA A 37 -6.85 4.48 -30.24
C ALA A 37 -6.65 4.63 -28.72
N PHE A 38 -6.72 3.51 -28.00
CA PHE A 38 -6.36 3.38 -26.59
C PHE A 38 -5.81 1.97 -26.33
N ASP A 39 -5.23 1.76 -25.15
CA ASP A 39 -4.77 0.42 -24.74
C ASP A 39 -5.95 -0.42 -24.26
N ASN A 40 -6.31 -1.46 -25.01
CA ASN A 40 -7.41 -2.37 -24.64
C ASN A 40 -7.11 -3.17 -23.36
N ASN A 41 -5.83 -3.31 -23.00
CA ASN A 41 -5.37 -4.02 -21.82
C ASN A 41 -4.94 -3.08 -20.69
N ILE A 42 -5.44 -1.83 -20.70
CA ILE A 42 -5.17 -0.87 -19.63
C ILE A 42 -5.53 -1.48 -18.27
N GLN A 43 -4.58 -1.48 -17.35
CA GLN A 43 -4.78 -2.02 -16.01
C GLN A 43 -5.66 -1.09 -15.18
N ILE A 44 -6.54 -1.68 -14.38
CA ILE A 44 -7.45 -0.99 -13.47
C ILE A 44 -7.13 -1.46 -12.05
N GLY A 45 -6.63 -0.55 -11.22
CA GLY A 45 -6.36 -0.78 -9.81
C GLY A 45 -7.24 0.09 -8.92
N VAL A 46 -7.10 -0.11 -7.60
CA VAL A 46 -7.73 0.74 -6.60
C VAL A 46 -6.72 1.15 -5.54
N MET A 47 -6.91 2.37 -5.02
CA MET A 47 -6.20 2.80 -3.83
C MET A 47 -6.87 2.20 -2.60
N VAL A 48 -6.13 1.41 -1.83
CA VAL A 48 -6.60 0.85 -0.57
C VAL A 48 -6.20 1.81 0.54
N GLU A 49 -7.04 2.82 0.73
CA GLU A 49 -6.83 3.90 1.71
C GLU A 49 -7.96 4.00 2.74
N THR A 50 -8.95 3.11 2.65
CA THR A 50 -10.04 3.01 3.61
C THR A 50 -9.96 1.67 4.37
N PRO A 51 -10.30 1.64 5.68
CA PRO A 51 -10.35 0.39 6.44
C PRO A 51 -11.34 -0.61 5.83
N SER A 52 -12.44 -0.12 5.24
CA SER A 52 -13.42 -0.96 4.55
C SER A 52 -12.80 -1.70 3.36
N ALA A 53 -12.03 -1.00 2.51
CA ALA A 53 -11.32 -1.65 1.41
C ALA A 53 -10.26 -2.63 1.92
N ALA A 54 -9.53 -2.31 2.99
CA ALA A 54 -8.53 -3.22 3.55
C ALA A 54 -9.16 -4.51 4.10
N VAL A 55 -10.26 -4.40 4.86
CA VAL A 55 -11.01 -5.56 5.37
C VAL A 55 -11.60 -6.39 4.23
N ASN A 56 -12.11 -5.73 3.19
CA ASN A 56 -12.74 -6.37 2.03
C ASN A 56 -11.75 -6.72 0.90
N ALA A 57 -10.44 -6.59 1.14
CA ALA A 57 -9.41 -6.69 0.11
C ALA A 57 -9.45 -8.01 -0.66
N LYS A 58 -9.79 -9.12 0.00
CA LYS A 58 -9.95 -10.44 -0.65
C LYS A 58 -10.95 -10.44 -1.80
N PHE A 59 -12.03 -9.67 -1.69
CA PHE A 59 -13.06 -9.60 -2.73
C PHE A 59 -12.71 -8.55 -3.78
N LEU A 60 -12.20 -7.39 -3.35
CA LEU A 60 -11.69 -6.36 -4.26
C LEU A 60 -10.57 -6.91 -5.17
N ALA A 61 -9.69 -7.75 -4.61
CA ALA A 61 -8.57 -8.34 -5.32
C ALA A 61 -9.01 -9.23 -6.48
N LYS A 62 -10.28 -9.68 -6.53
CA LYS A 62 -10.81 -10.43 -7.68
C LYS A 62 -11.24 -9.54 -8.83
N GLU A 63 -11.54 -8.28 -8.53
CA GLU A 63 -12.18 -7.34 -9.45
C GLU A 63 -11.18 -6.40 -10.15
N VAL A 64 -10.00 -6.18 -9.54
CA VAL A 64 -8.98 -5.22 -9.99
C VAL A 64 -7.68 -5.92 -10.39
N ASP A 65 -6.77 -5.23 -11.08
CA ASP A 65 -5.47 -5.77 -11.51
C ASP A 65 -4.36 -5.57 -10.48
N PHE A 66 -4.48 -4.56 -9.62
CA PHE A 66 -3.50 -4.23 -8.58
C PHE A 66 -4.10 -3.37 -7.47
N PHE A 67 -3.39 -3.28 -6.35
CA PHE A 67 -3.65 -2.33 -5.29
C PHE A 67 -2.53 -1.31 -5.15
N SER A 68 -2.86 -0.11 -4.67
CA SER A 68 -1.87 0.78 -4.04
C SER A 68 -2.37 1.21 -2.68
N ILE A 69 -1.63 0.96 -1.62
CA ILE A 69 -2.03 1.39 -0.28
C ILE A 69 -1.76 2.88 -0.14
N GLY A 70 -2.80 3.66 0.19
CA GLY A 70 -2.69 5.06 0.59
C GLY A 70 -2.56 5.14 2.10
N THR A 71 -1.34 5.03 2.64
CA THR A 71 -1.15 4.88 4.11
C THR A 71 -1.62 6.09 4.91
N ASN A 72 -1.64 7.26 4.27
CA ASN A 72 -2.03 8.49 4.92
C ASN A 72 -3.48 8.44 5.41
N ASP A 73 -4.39 8.19 4.47
CA ASP A 73 -5.81 8.15 4.77
C ASP A 73 -6.19 6.84 5.46
N LEU A 74 -5.49 5.73 5.15
CA LEU A 74 -5.68 4.47 5.86
C LEU A 74 -5.38 4.62 7.36
N THR A 75 -4.28 5.30 7.71
CA THR A 75 -3.91 5.54 9.11
C THR A 75 -4.94 6.45 9.78
N GLN A 76 -5.32 7.54 9.12
CA GLN A 76 -6.30 8.50 9.64
C GLN A 76 -7.66 7.82 9.93
N TYR A 77 -8.19 7.04 9.00
CA TYR A 77 -9.48 6.37 9.17
C TYR A 77 -9.40 5.18 10.13
N THR A 78 -8.28 4.45 10.16
CA THR A 78 -8.11 3.31 11.08
C THR A 78 -8.01 3.78 12.53
N LEU A 79 -7.27 4.87 12.78
CA LEU A 79 -7.06 5.41 14.13
C LEU A 79 -8.12 6.44 14.54
N ALA A 80 -8.98 6.87 13.61
CA ALA A 80 -9.91 7.97 13.78
C ALA A 80 -9.21 9.28 14.22
N VAL A 81 -8.06 9.57 13.60
CA VAL A 81 -7.22 10.73 13.92
C VAL A 81 -7.02 11.58 12.67
N ASP A 82 -7.53 12.80 12.69
CA ASP A 82 -7.22 13.81 11.68
C ASP A 82 -5.79 14.33 11.89
N ARG A 83 -4.89 14.03 10.95
CA ARG A 83 -3.48 14.48 11.01
C ARG A 83 -3.32 16.00 10.88
N GLY A 84 -4.32 16.70 10.32
CA GLY A 84 -4.36 18.15 10.24
C GLY A 84 -4.80 18.82 11.55
N ASN A 85 -5.30 18.05 12.51
CA ASN A 85 -5.75 18.57 13.79
C ASN A 85 -4.61 18.52 14.83
N GLU A 86 -4.06 19.69 15.15
CA GLU A 86 -2.93 19.85 16.08
C GLU A 86 -3.18 19.24 17.47
N LEU A 87 -4.44 19.15 17.91
CA LEU A 87 -4.78 18.60 19.23
C LEU A 87 -4.58 17.08 19.31
N ILE A 88 -4.70 16.37 18.20
CA ILE A 88 -4.70 14.90 18.15
C ILE A 88 -3.66 14.33 17.19
N SER A 89 -2.91 15.16 16.46
CA SER A 89 -1.91 14.71 15.48
C SER A 89 -0.83 13.80 16.07
N HIS A 90 -0.53 13.92 17.36
CA HIS A 90 0.38 13.03 18.09
C HIS A 90 -0.11 11.58 18.22
N LEU A 91 -1.42 11.32 18.00
CA LEU A 91 -2.00 9.98 17.95
C LEU A 91 -1.90 9.34 16.56
N TYR A 92 -1.56 10.11 15.53
CA TYR A 92 -1.37 9.59 14.18
C TYR A 92 -0.06 8.78 14.14
N ASN A 93 -0.18 7.46 14.05
CA ASN A 93 0.97 6.57 13.92
C ASN A 93 0.74 5.49 12.84
N PRO A 94 1.37 5.62 11.66
CA PRO A 94 1.25 4.62 10.59
C PRO A 94 1.96 3.29 10.89
N MET A 95 2.83 3.25 11.92
CA MET A 95 3.51 2.05 12.42
C MET A 95 2.69 1.32 13.51
N SER A 96 1.46 1.77 13.78
CA SER A 96 0.60 1.10 14.74
C SER A 96 0.27 -0.34 14.30
N PRO A 97 0.13 -1.29 15.26
CA PRO A 97 -0.18 -2.69 14.93
C PRO A 97 -1.44 -2.86 14.08
N SER A 98 -2.47 -2.03 14.29
CA SER A 98 -3.72 -2.04 13.52
C SER A 98 -3.48 -1.69 12.05
N VAL A 99 -2.72 -0.63 11.78
CA VAL A 99 -2.42 -0.18 10.41
C VAL A 99 -1.51 -1.18 9.69
N LEU A 100 -0.45 -1.67 10.35
CA LEU A 100 0.42 -2.69 9.76
C LEU A 100 -0.31 -4.01 9.50
N GLY A 101 -1.24 -4.39 10.39
CA GLY A 101 -2.11 -5.56 10.19
C GLY A 101 -2.98 -5.42 8.95
N LEU A 102 -3.59 -4.24 8.73
CA LEU A 102 -4.36 -3.96 7.51
C LEU A 102 -3.48 -3.96 6.26
N ILE A 103 -2.28 -3.36 6.32
CA ILE A 103 -1.31 -3.38 5.21
C ILE A 103 -0.99 -4.83 4.82
N LYS A 104 -0.67 -5.69 5.80
CA LYS A 104 -0.36 -7.09 5.55
C LYS A 104 -1.55 -7.84 4.92
N GLN A 105 -2.76 -7.61 5.44
CA GLN A 105 -3.98 -8.21 4.92
C GLN A 105 -4.21 -7.84 3.44
N VAL A 106 -3.94 -6.60 3.04
CA VAL A 106 -4.09 -6.13 1.65
C VAL A 106 -3.07 -6.78 0.73
N ILE A 107 -1.79 -6.81 1.15
CA ILE A 107 -0.71 -7.46 0.40
C ILE A 107 -1.07 -8.93 0.15
N ASP A 108 -1.42 -9.66 1.22
CA ASP A 108 -1.78 -11.08 1.13
C ASP A 108 -2.99 -11.34 0.23
N ALA A 109 -4.02 -10.48 0.32
CA ALA A 109 -5.20 -10.59 -0.53
C ALA A 109 -4.85 -10.43 -2.02
N SER A 110 -3.94 -9.51 -2.36
CA SER A 110 -3.49 -9.34 -3.75
C SER A 110 -2.70 -10.56 -4.24
N HIS A 111 -1.77 -11.05 -3.43
CA HIS A 111 -0.90 -12.18 -3.79
C HIS A 111 -1.70 -13.47 -3.94
N ALA A 112 -2.74 -13.67 -3.12
CA ALA A 112 -3.64 -14.82 -3.22
C ALA A 112 -4.38 -14.91 -4.57
N GLU A 113 -4.56 -13.78 -5.26
CA GLU A 113 -5.17 -13.69 -6.59
C GLU A 113 -4.13 -13.51 -7.71
N GLY A 114 -2.84 -13.70 -7.40
CA GLY A 114 -1.73 -13.55 -8.36
C GLY A 114 -1.49 -12.11 -8.81
N LYS A 115 -1.95 -11.14 -8.02
CA LYS A 115 -1.83 -9.69 -8.25
C LYS A 115 -0.75 -9.13 -7.34
N TRP A 116 -0.54 -7.83 -7.43
CA TRP A 116 0.50 -7.12 -6.70
C TRP A 116 -0.08 -5.92 -5.97
N THR A 117 0.60 -5.52 -4.89
CA THR A 117 0.27 -4.38 -4.07
C THR A 117 1.44 -3.42 -4.01
N GLY A 118 1.21 -2.19 -4.49
CA GLY A 118 2.07 -1.05 -4.25
C GLY A 118 1.70 -0.29 -2.99
N MET A 119 2.54 0.68 -2.62
CA MET A 119 2.23 1.67 -1.61
C MET A 119 2.62 3.05 -2.13
N CYS A 120 1.68 3.98 -2.04
CA CYS A 120 1.90 5.39 -2.29
C CYS A 120 1.69 6.16 -0.98
N GLY A 121 2.65 7.00 -0.63
CA GLY A 121 2.56 7.80 0.58
C GLY A 121 3.90 7.97 1.27
N GLU A 122 3.87 8.64 2.40
CA GLU A 122 5.09 8.98 3.14
C GLU A 122 5.75 7.73 3.73
N LEU A 123 4.96 6.74 4.13
CA LEU A 123 5.46 5.50 4.74
C LEU A 123 6.35 4.69 3.77
N ALA A 124 6.07 4.73 2.47
CA ALA A 124 6.91 4.06 1.47
C ALA A 124 8.31 4.70 1.35
N GLY A 125 8.45 5.96 1.76
CA GLY A 125 9.71 6.71 1.78
C GLY A 125 10.43 6.72 3.13
N ASP A 126 9.88 6.05 4.15
CA ASP A 126 10.45 5.95 5.49
C ASP A 126 11.35 4.70 5.61
N GLU A 127 12.57 4.86 6.12
CA GLU A 127 13.53 3.77 6.24
C GLU A 127 13.11 2.69 7.24
N ARG A 128 12.52 3.08 8.36
CA ARG A 128 12.07 2.15 9.39
C ARG A 128 10.95 1.28 8.85
N ALA A 129 9.99 1.91 8.16
CA ALA A 129 8.90 1.19 7.54
C ALA A 129 9.36 0.31 6.36
N THR A 130 10.34 0.77 5.58
CA THR A 130 10.81 0.05 4.37
C THR A 130 11.18 -1.40 4.66
N VAL A 131 11.91 -1.68 5.75
CA VAL A 131 12.33 -3.05 6.06
C VAL A 131 11.13 -3.93 6.41
N LEU A 132 10.17 -3.39 7.15
CA LEU A 132 8.92 -4.09 7.45
C LEU A 132 8.10 -4.33 6.18
N LEU A 133 7.88 -3.30 5.38
CA LEU A 133 7.10 -3.38 4.14
C LEU A 133 7.72 -4.38 3.15
N LEU A 134 9.05 -4.38 3.03
CA LEU A 134 9.78 -5.38 2.26
C LEU A 134 9.51 -6.78 2.80
N GLY A 135 9.67 -6.98 4.12
CA GLY A 135 9.41 -8.26 4.78
C GLY A 135 7.95 -8.73 4.71
N MET A 136 7.00 -7.80 4.64
CA MET A 136 5.57 -8.09 4.44
C MET A 136 5.25 -8.53 3.02
N GLY A 137 6.14 -8.27 2.06
CA GLY A 137 5.96 -8.64 0.66
C GLY A 137 5.43 -7.52 -0.23
N LEU A 138 5.60 -6.25 0.14
CA LEU A 138 5.19 -5.14 -0.73
C LEU A 138 5.93 -5.17 -2.07
N ASP A 139 5.20 -5.05 -3.18
CA ASP A 139 5.73 -5.24 -4.54
C ASP A 139 6.27 -3.93 -5.16
N GLU A 140 5.63 -2.80 -4.85
CA GLU A 140 6.00 -1.49 -5.39
C GLU A 140 6.07 -0.43 -4.28
N PHE A 141 7.16 0.33 -4.26
CA PHE A 141 7.34 1.49 -3.37
C PHE A 141 7.31 2.78 -4.19
N SER A 142 6.27 3.58 -4.00
CA SER A 142 6.10 4.86 -4.68
C SER A 142 6.18 6.03 -3.69
N MET A 143 7.13 6.94 -3.94
CA MET A 143 7.54 7.97 -2.97
C MET A 143 8.07 9.24 -3.68
N SER A 144 8.38 10.28 -2.90
CA SER A 144 9.12 11.44 -3.40
C SER A 144 10.46 11.03 -4.02
N ALA A 145 10.79 11.60 -5.17
CA ALA A 145 11.99 11.26 -5.93
C ALA A 145 13.30 11.36 -5.10
N ILE A 146 13.32 12.26 -4.11
CA ILE A 146 14.46 12.47 -3.21
C ILE A 146 14.69 11.27 -2.29
N SER A 147 13.64 10.54 -1.91
CA SER A 147 13.73 9.36 -1.04
C SER A 147 14.17 8.10 -1.78
N VAL A 148 13.98 8.05 -3.12
CA VAL A 148 14.23 6.85 -3.93
C VAL A 148 15.66 6.29 -3.77
N PRO A 149 16.75 7.08 -3.86
CA PRO A 149 18.11 6.54 -3.71
C PRO A 149 18.35 5.92 -2.33
N ARG A 150 17.78 6.53 -1.29
CA ARG A 150 17.93 6.11 0.11
C ARG A 150 17.22 4.77 0.34
N ILE A 151 15.95 4.68 -0.03
CA ILE A 151 15.17 3.43 0.09
C ILE A 151 15.76 2.33 -0.78
N LYS A 152 16.20 2.65 -2.00
CA LYS A 152 16.88 1.70 -2.89
C LYS A 152 18.17 1.15 -2.28
N LYS A 153 18.97 1.99 -1.61
CA LYS A 153 20.18 1.54 -0.92
C LYS A 153 19.83 0.57 0.22
N LEU A 154 18.81 0.88 1.02
CA LEU A 154 18.36 0.03 2.11
C LEU A 154 17.90 -1.35 1.60
N ILE A 155 16.97 -1.40 0.65
CA ILE A 155 16.45 -2.65 0.06
C ILE A 155 17.59 -3.52 -0.50
N ARG A 156 18.60 -2.92 -1.13
CA ARG A 156 19.74 -3.65 -1.71
C ARG A 156 20.70 -4.24 -0.69
N ASN A 157 20.69 -3.77 0.56
CA ASN A 157 21.59 -4.22 1.63
C ASN A 157 20.87 -5.08 2.69
N VAL A 158 19.57 -5.32 2.54
CA VAL A 158 18.77 -6.16 3.44
C VAL A 158 18.58 -7.53 2.81
N ASN A 159 18.79 -8.60 3.60
CA ASN A 159 18.37 -9.93 3.18
C ASN A 159 16.85 -10.04 3.31
N TYR A 160 16.19 -10.47 2.24
CA TYR A 160 14.72 -10.59 2.20
C TYR A 160 14.17 -11.52 3.29
N ARG A 161 14.84 -12.65 3.58
CA ARG A 161 14.39 -13.58 4.63
C ARG A 161 14.48 -12.96 6.02
N ASP A 162 15.55 -12.23 6.29
CA ASP A 162 15.72 -11.51 7.57
C ASP A 162 14.62 -10.44 7.74
N ALA A 163 14.26 -9.74 6.67
CA ALA A 163 13.16 -8.78 6.67
C ALA A 163 11.80 -9.48 6.91
N GLN A 164 11.56 -10.64 6.30
CA GLN A 164 10.35 -11.44 6.54
C GLN A 164 10.24 -11.88 8.01
N GLU A 165 11.35 -12.32 8.62
CA GLU A 165 11.39 -12.67 10.03
C GLU A 165 11.09 -11.46 10.93
N LEU A 166 11.67 -10.29 10.61
CA LEU A 166 11.38 -9.05 11.32
C LEU A 166 9.90 -8.66 11.22
N ALA A 167 9.34 -8.66 9.99
CA ALA A 167 7.95 -8.30 9.75
C ALA A 167 6.98 -9.24 10.51
N ASN A 168 7.26 -10.54 10.53
CA ASN A 168 6.47 -11.50 11.29
C ASN A 168 6.53 -11.23 12.79
N LYS A 169 7.70 -10.89 13.35
CA LYS A 169 7.84 -10.52 14.77
C LYS A 169 7.12 -9.22 15.11
N ALA A 170 7.25 -8.20 14.24
CA ALA A 170 6.62 -6.90 14.40
C ALA A 170 5.09 -7.00 14.41
N LEU A 171 4.50 -7.80 13.50
CA LEU A 171 3.06 -8.04 13.42
C LEU A 171 2.47 -8.76 14.65
N GLN A 172 3.31 -9.33 15.53
CA GLN A 172 2.89 -9.94 16.79
C GLN A 172 3.01 -9.00 18.00
N GLN A 173 3.53 -7.78 17.82
CA GLN A 173 3.67 -6.84 18.93
C GLN A 173 2.37 -6.05 19.15
N PRO A 174 1.96 -5.85 20.42
CA PRO A 174 0.74 -5.13 20.75
C PRO A 174 0.86 -3.60 20.67
N THR A 175 2.07 -3.04 20.61
CA THR A 175 2.28 -1.58 20.60
C THR A 175 3.23 -1.11 19.50
N ALA A 176 3.03 0.13 19.04
CA ALA A 176 3.94 0.77 18.07
C ALA A 176 5.37 0.91 18.61
N ALA A 177 5.53 1.19 19.92
CA ALA A 177 6.85 1.34 20.54
C ALA A 177 7.66 0.03 20.52
N GLU A 178 7.01 -1.11 20.73
CA GLU A 178 7.65 -2.43 20.62
C GLU A 178 8.05 -2.73 19.17
N ILE A 179 7.21 -2.36 18.20
CA ILE A 179 7.50 -2.50 16.77
C ILE A 179 8.71 -1.64 16.39
N GLU A 180 8.70 -0.36 16.75
CA GLU A 180 9.78 0.58 16.46
C GLU A 180 11.10 0.10 17.08
N SER A 181 11.06 -0.40 18.32
CA SER A 181 12.23 -0.97 18.99
C SER A 181 12.80 -2.19 18.24
N LEU A 182 11.95 -3.09 17.73
CA LEU A 182 12.41 -4.22 16.92
C LEU A 182 13.10 -3.76 15.63
N VAL A 183 12.54 -2.75 14.97
CA VAL A 183 13.10 -2.19 13.73
C VAL A 183 14.43 -1.49 13.99
N ASP A 184 14.50 -0.64 15.01
CA ASP A 184 15.72 0.09 15.36
C ASP A 184 16.86 -0.89 15.72
N ASN A 185 16.56 -1.94 16.48
CA ASN A 185 17.54 -3.00 16.78
C ASN A 185 18.01 -3.74 15.53
N PHE A 186 17.09 -4.08 14.62
CA PHE A 186 17.44 -4.75 13.36
C PHE A 186 18.37 -3.89 12.48
N LEU A 187 18.06 -2.60 12.35
CA LEU A 187 18.86 -1.67 11.57
C LEU A 187 20.26 -1.46 12.18
N ALA A 188 20.35 -1.40 13.51
CA ALA A 188 21.62 -1.29 14.22
C ALA A 188 22.49 -2.56 14.08
N GLU A 189 21.92 -3.74 14.27
CA GLU A 189 22.63 -5.02 14.15
C GLU A 189 23.19 -5.27 12.75
N LYS A 190 22.46 -4.84 11.72
CA LYS A 190 22.86 -5.00 10.32
C LYS A 190 23.70 -3.85 9.78
N ALA A 191 24.03 -2.86 10.61
CA ALA A 191 24.76 -1.65 10.23
C ALA A 191 24.14 -0.93 9.01
N LEU A 192 22.81 -0.84 9.01
CA LEU A 192 22.02 -0.21 7.94
C LEU A 192 21.65 1.26 8.26
N ASN A 193 22.02 1.74 9.45
CA ASN A 193 21.91 3.13 9.89
C ASN A 193 23.13 3.96 9.48
#